data_AF-A0A1G9ITQ9-F1
#
_entry.id   AF-A0A1G9ITQ9-F1
#
_cell.length_a   1.000
_cell.length_b   1.000
_cell.length_c   1.000
_cell.angle_alpha   90.00
_cell.angle_beta   90.00
_cell.angle_gamma   90.00
#
_symmetry.space_group_name_H-M   'P 1'
#
loop_
_entity.id
_entity.type
_entity.pdbx_description
1 polymer ?
#
loop_
_entity_poly.entity_id
_entity_poly.type
_entity_poly.pdbx_seq_one_letter_code
_entity_poly.pdbx_strand_id
1 'polypeptide(L)'
;MRTIVDLRNPGERQGDLSARSADLTTVNVPLALAGVRPDDIAGDYELSAPRLPGLFAALGIDDQTDRIQDILVRKNTTARATMLDALDGLDVEDRLRAAGLSAQEIQAVRDRLVGT
;
A
#
# COMPACT_ATOMS: atom_id res chain seq x y z
N MET A 1 6.98 -32.27 -26.73
CA MET A 1 7.80 -31.81 -25.59
C MET A 1 8.09 -30.33 -25.78
N ARG A 2 7.61 -29.43 -24.90
CA ARG A 2 7.90 -27.99 -24.97
C ARG A 2 8.61 -27.60 -23.68
N THR A 3 9.91 -27.36 -23.79
CA THR A 3 10.76 -26.93 -22.67
C THR A 3 10.56 -25.44 -22.46
N ILE A 4 10.02 -25.06 -21.30
CA ILE A 4 9.97 -23.66 -20.86
C ILE A 4 11.36 -23.33 -20.32
N VAL A 5 12.04 -22.38 -20.97
CA VAL A 5 13.32 -21.85 -20.49
C VAL A 5 13.01 -20.79 -19.44
N ASP A 6 13.41 -21.07 -18.20
CA ASP A 6 13.29 -20.13 -17.09
C ASP A 6 14.38 -19.06 -17.20
N LEU A 7 13.97 -17.80 -17.41
CA LEU A 7 14.86 -16.65 -17.59
C LEU A 7 15.23 -15.95 -16.28
N ARG A 8 14.81 -16.47 -15.12
CA ARG A 8 15.06 -15.84 -13.82
C ARG A 8 16.52 -15.93 -13.41
N ASN A 9 17.09 -14.81 -12.98
CA ASN A 9 18.41 -14.73 -12.37
C ASN A 9 18.43 -15.49 -11.03
N PRO A 10 19.59 -16.00 -10.57
CA PRO A 10 19.69 -16.74 -9.31
C PRO A 10 19.16 -15.98 -8.08
N GLY A 11 19.28 -14.65 -8.06
CA GLY A 11 18.74 -13.78 -7.00
C GLY A 11 17.23 -13.52 -7.09
N GLU A 12 16.62 -13.73 -8.26
CA GLU A 12 15.17 -13.58 -8.47
C GLU A 12 14.39 -14.85 -8.07
N ARG A 13 15.09 -15.93 -7.71
CA ARG A 13 14.51 -17.18 -7.18
C ARG A 13 14.31 -17.14 -5.68
N GLN A 14 14.92 -16.18 -5.00
CA GLN A 14 14.58 -15.88 -3.62
C GLN A 14 13.13 -15.39 -3.66
N GLY A 15 12.20 -16.17 -3.10
CA GLY A 15 10.85 -15.68 -2.84
C GLY A 15 10.95 -14.32 -2.14
N ASP A 16 9.94 -13.47 -2.33
CA ASP A 16 9.84 -12.20 -1.62
C ASP A 16 9.92 -12.45 -0.11
N LEU A 17 11.14 -12.48 0.43
CA LEU A 17 11.45 -12.66 1.84
C LEU A 17 11.26 -11.36 2.61
N SER A 18 10.86 -10.29 1.91
CA SER A 18 9.98 -9.32 2.55
C SER A 18 8.60 -9.99 2.61
N ALA A 19 8.38 -10.77 3.66
CA ALA A 19 7.08 -10.68 4.28
C ALA A 19 6.89 -9.17 4.48
N ARG A 20 6.13 -8.52 3.57
CA ARG A 20 5.76 -7.12 3.71
C ARG A 20 5.30 -7.02 5.14
N SER A 21 6.08 -6.33 5.97
CA SER A 21 5.85 -6.37 7.41
C SER A 21 4.36 -6.13 7.60
N ALA A 22 3.70 -6.98 8.36
CA ALA A 22 2.32 -6.76 8.76
C ALA A 22 2.15 -5.37 9.43
N ASP A 23 3.26 -4.73 9.84
CA ASP A 23 3.34 -3.37 10.36
C ASP A 23 3.31 -2.26 9.30
N LEU A 24 3.51 -2.56 8.01
CA LEU A 24 3.35 -1.61 6.90
C LEU A 24 1.92 -1.65 6.36
N THR A 25 0.94 -1.63 7.26
CA THR A 25 -0.45 -1.41 6.88
C THR A 25 -0.59 0.07 6.56
N THR A 26 -0.49 0.36 5.26
CA THR A 26 -0.69 1.64 4.57
C THR A 26 -1.75 2.54 5.24
N VAL A 27 -1.46 3.85 5.31
CA VAL A 27 -2.29 4.98 5.83
C VAL A 27 -3.77 4.98 5.37
N ASN A 28 -4.11 4.17 4.38
CA ASN A 28 -5.45 4.07 3.81
C ASN A 28 -6.45 3.33 4.70
N VAL A 29 -5.99 2.44 5.60
CA VAL A 29 -6.90 1.67 6.47
C VAL A 29 -7.75 2.58 7.36
N PRO A 30 -7.18 3.60 8.04
CA PRO A 30 -7.97 4.61 8.73
C PRO A 30 -8.98 5.34 7.84
N LEU A 31 -8.57 5.80 6.64
CA LEU A 31 -9.47 6.55 5.74
C LEU A 31 -10.61 5.67 5.23
N ALA A 32 -10.32 4.43 4.86
CA ALA A 32 -11.33 3.47 4.44
C ALA A 32 -12.24 3.07 5.61
N LEU A 33 -11.71 2.92 6.83
CA LEU A 33 -12.52 2.68 8.04
C LEU A 33 -13.47 3.85 8.35
N ALA A 34 -13.02 5.08 8.10
CA ALA A 34 -13.81 6.31 8.23
C ALA A 34 -14.84 6.48 7.09
N GLY A 35 -14.89 5.59 6.11
CA GLY A 35 -15.85 5.64 5.00
C GLY A 35 -15.48 6.60 3.88
N VAL A 36 -14.22 7.04 3.79
CA VAL A 36 -13.74 7.87 2.68
C VAL A 36 -13.75 7.05 1.38
N ARG A 37 -14.18 7.68 0.27
CA ARG A 37 -14.30 6.98 -1.01
C ARG A 37 -12.93 6.58 -1.56
N PRO A 38 -12.81 5.44 -2.28
CA PRO A 38 -11.54 4.99 -2.84
C PRO A 38 -10.83 6.01 -3.74
N ASP A 39 -11.59 6.75 -4.55
CA ASP A 39 -11.03 7.83 -5.40
C ASP A 39 -10.39 8.95 -4.59
N ASP A 40 -10.99 9.32 -3.46
CA ASP A 40 -10.50 10.40 -2.58
C ASP A 40 -9.25 9.93 -1.82
N ILE A 41 -9.20 8.67 -1.39
CA ILE A 41 -8.01 8.04 -0.80
C ILE A 41 -6.87 7.98 -1.81
N ALA A 42 -7.16 7.56 -3.04
CA ALA A 42 -6.15 7.51 -4.10
C ALA A 42 -5.61 8.91 -4.44
N GLY A 43 -6.47 9.93 -4.44
CA GLY A 43 -6.06 11.33 -4.60
C GLY A 43 -5.17 11.84 -3.46
N ASP A 44 -5.50 11.53 -2.21
CA ASP A 44 -4.65 11.85 -1.06
C ASP A 44 -3.27 11.19 -1.17
N TYR A 45 -3.23 9.93 -1.60
CA TYR A 45 -1.97 9.21 -1.81
C TYR A 45 -1.09 9.86 -2.89
N GLU A 46 -1.67 10.37 -3.99
CA GLU A 46 -0.90 11.07 -5.03
C GLU A 46 -0.22 12.35 -4.51
N LEU A 47 -0.80 13.02 -3.50
CA LEU A 47 -0.19 14.19 -2.86
C LEU A 47 1.08 13.86 -2.06
N SER A 48 1.27 12.57 -1.69
CA SER A 48 2.44 12.13 -0.95
C SER A 48 3.69 12.03 -1.83
N ALA A 49 3.54 11.65 -3.11
CA ALA A 49 4.65 11.42 -4.03
C ALA A 49 5.65 12.59 -4.13
N PRO A 50 5.23 13.85 -4.35
CA PRO A 50 6.17 14.98 -4.43
C PRO A 50 6.87 15.30 -3.09
N ARG A 51 6.41 14.75 -1.95
CA ARG A 51 6.99 14.99 -0.62
C ARG A 51 8.05 13.95 -0.24
N LEU A 52 8.07 12.81 -0.94
CA LEU A 52 8.96 11.68 -0.63
C LEU A 52 10.46 12.01 -0.74
N PRO A 53 10.95 12.80 -1.73
CA PRO A 53 12.37 13.14 -1.80
C PRO A 53 12.87 13.87 -0.54
N GLY A 54 12.07 14.78 0.01
CA GLY A 54 12.39 15.48 1.26
C GLY A 54 12.44 14.52 2.46
N LEU A 55 11.53 13.55 2.52
CA LEU A 55 11.54 12.51 3.54
C LEU A 55 12.76 11.59 3.42
N PHE A 56 13.10 11.14 2.21
CA PHE A 56 14.27 10.30 1.98
C PHE A 56 15.56 11.01 2.39
N ALA A 57 15.72 12.27 1.99
CA ALA A 57 16.86 13.09 2.42
C ALA A 57 16.96 13.20 3.95
N ALA A 58 15.84 13.46 4.64
CA ALA A 58 15.81 13.55 6.10
C ALA A 58 16.16 12.23 6.79
N LEU A 59 15.87 11.09 6.15
CA LEU A 59 16.20 9.74 6.65
C LEU A 59 17.59 9.26 6.22
N GLY A 60 18.35 10.04 5.46
CA GLY A 60 19.63 9.62 4.87
C GLY A 60 19.48 8.48 3.86
N ILE A 61 18.31 8.37 3.23
CA ILE A 61 17.98 7.39 2.19
C ILE A 61 18.17 8.07 0.83
N ASP A 62 18.78 7.35 -0.12
CA ASP A 62 18.87 7.82 -1.50
C ASP A 62 17.48 8.06 -2.10
N ASP A 63 17.36 9.07 -2.96
CA ASP A 63 16.11 9.34 -3.66
C ASP A 63 15.71 8.12 -4.51
N GLN A 64 14.51 7.60 -4.27
CA GLN A 64 13.97 6.43 -4.96
C GLN A 64 13.01 6.78 -6.09
N THR A 65 12.81 8.06 -6.39
CA THR A 65 11.80 8.55 -7.35
C THR A 65 11.93 7.85 -8.70
N ASP A 66 13.12 7.84 -9.30
CA ASP A 66 13.35 7.22 -10.61
C ASP A 66 13.08 5.71 -10.59
N ARG A 67 13.52 5.02 -9.53
CA ARG A 67 13.27 3.59 -9.36
C ARG A 67 11.78 3.28 -9.27
N ILE A 68 11.01 4.10 -8.55
CA ILE A 68 9.56 3.94 -8.41
C ILE A 68 8.88 4.17 -9.78
N GLN A 69 9.27 5.22 -10.51
CA GLN A 69 8.74 5.50 -11.85
C GLN A 69 9.02 4.35 -12.83
N ASP A 70 10.25 3.81 -12.83
CA ASP A 70 10.63 2.65 -13.64
C ASP A 70 9.74 1.44 -13.36
N ILE A 71 9.43 1.17 -12.10
CA ILE A 71 8.57 0.05 -11.70
C ILE A 71 7.15 0.26 -12.22
N LEU A 72 6.59 1.47 -12.10
CA LEU A 72 5.25 1.79 -12.58
C LEU A 72 5.14 1.63 -14.10
N VAL A 73 6.12 2.16 -14.84
CA VAL A 73 6.19 2.03 -16.31
C VAL A 73 6.30 0.57 -16.72
N ARG A 74 7.21 -0.20 -16.12
CA ARG A 74 7.37 -1.64 -16.43
C ARG A 74 6.12 -2.46 -16.14
N LYS A 75 5.33 -2.05 -15.14
CA LYS A 75 4.05 -2.68 -14.79
C LYS A 75 2.87 -2.13 -15.58
N ASN A 76 3.08 -1.14 -16.45
CA ASN A 76 2.02 -0.44 -17.18
C ASN A 76 0.88 0.02 -16.26
N THR A 77 1.23 0.59 -15.12
CA THR A 77 0.28 1.06 -14.10
C THR A 77 0.70 2.43 -13.56
N THR A 78 -0.15 3.02 -12.73
CA THR A 78 0.11 4.27 -12.01
C THR A 78 0.00 4.02 -10.52
N ALA A 79 0.51 4.95 -9.70
CA ALA A 79 0.30 4.93 -8.26
C ALA A 79 -1.20 4.93 -7.93
N ARG A 80 -2.00 5.73 -8.63
CA ARG A 80 -3.46 5.78 -8.50
C ARG A 80 -4.14 4.46 -8.85
N ALA A 81 -3.82 3.89 -10.01
CA ALA A 81 -4.41 2.63 -10.43
C ALA A 81 -4.05 1.49 -9.46
N THR A 82 -2.79 1.42 -9.05
CA THR A 82 -2.34 0.46 -8.02
C THR A 82 -3.07 0.68 -6.70
N MET A 83 -3.38 1.93 -6.34
CA MET A 83 -4.10 2.25 -5.12
C MET A 83 -5.56 1.83 -5.19
N LEU A 84 -6.23 2.11 -6.30
CA LEU A 84 -7.61 1.67 -6.51
C LEU A 84 -7.71 0.14 -6.52
N ASP A 85 -6.79 -0.55 -7.19
CA ASP A 85 -6.72 -2.01 -7.18
C ASP A 85 -6.50 -2.58 -5.77
N ALA A 86 -5.72 -1.90 -4.93
CA ALA A 86 -5.50 -2.31 -3.55
C ALA A 86 -6.71 -2.07 -2.63
N LEU A 87 -7.56 -1.10 -2.97
CA LEU A 87 -8.80 -0.78 -2.25
C LEU A 87 -9.98 -1.62 -2.75
N ASP A 88 -9.91 -2.14 -3.98
CA ASP A 88 -10.94 -3.01 -4.53
C ASP A 88 -11.04 -4.31 -3.73
N GLY A 89 -12.25 -4.62 -3.25
CA GLY A 89 -12.50 -5.79 -2.40
C GLY A 89 -11.90 -5.73 -0.98
N LEU A 90 -11.33 -4.61 -0.55
CA LEU A 90 -10.83 -4.46 0.82
C LEU A 90 -11.99 -4.32 1.82
N ASP A 91 -12.28 -5.39 2.55
CA ASP A 91 -13.10 -5.32 3.76
C ASP A 91 -12.23 -4.96 4.97
N VAL A 92 -12.25 -3.67 5.32
CA VAL A 92 -11.43 -3.13 6.41
C VAL A 92 -11.85 -3.70 7.77
N GLU A 93 -13.14 -3.88 8.01
CA GLU A 93 -13.62 -4.38 9.31
C GLU A 93 -13.20 -5.84 9.51
N ASP A 94 -13.39 -6.68 8.50
CA ASP A 94 -12.97 -8.08 8.57
C ASP A 94 -11.44 -8.20 8.67
N ARG A 95 -10.70 -7.33 7.96
CA ARG A 95 -9.24 -7.30 8.07
C ARG A 95 -8.75 -6.94 9.48
N LEU A 96 -9.43 -6.00 10.15
CA LEU A 96 -9.11 -5.59 11.53
C LEU A 96 -9.55 -6.64 12.56
N ARG A 97 -10.70 -7.29 12.36
CA ARG A 97 -11.12 -8.44 13.18
C ARG A 97 -10.13 -9.60 13.08
N ALA A 98 -9.66 -9.90 11.87
CA ALA A 98 -8.62 -10.91 11.65
C ALA A 98 -7.27 -10.52 12.30
N ALA A 99 -7.04 -9.23 12.53
CA ALA A 99 -5.89 -8.73 13.29
C ALA A 99 -6.11 -8.73 14.82
N GLY A 100 -7.28 -9.18 15.30
CA GLY A 100 -7.58 -9.36 16.73
C GLY A 100 -8.38 -8.23 17.37
N LEU A 101 -8.80 -7.21 16.61
CA LEU A 101 -9.64 -6.14 17.15
C LEU A 101 -11.08 -6.60 17.31
N SER A 102 -11.68 -6.28 18.45
CA SER A 102 -13.11 -6.44 18.68
C SER A 102 -13.93 -5.42 17.88
N ALA A 103 -15.21 -5.71 17.66
CA ALA A 103 -16.13 -4.76 17.04
C ALA A 103 -16.22 -3.44 17.82
N GLN A 104 -16.11 -3.48 19.15
CA GLN A 104 -16.15 -2.29 20.00
C GLN A 104 -14.91 -1.41 19.79
N GLU A 105 -13.72 -2.01 19.69
CA GLU A 105 -12.48 -1.26 19.44
C GLU A 105 -12.47 -0.66 18.04
N ILE A 106 -12.94 -1.40 17.02
CA ILE A 106 -13.07 -0.88 15.65
C ILE A 106 -14.02 0.32 15.63
N GLN A 107 -15.17 0.22 16.33
CA GLN A 107 -16.11 1.33 16.41
C GLN A 107 -15.51 2.54 17.14
N ALA A 108 -14.81 2.34 18.26
CA ALA A 108 -14.15 3.43 18.98
C ALA A 108 -13.09 4.14 18.14
N VAL A 109 -12.35 3.41 17.29
CA VAL A 109 -11.40 4.02 16.35
C VAL A 109 -12.14 4.82 15.28
N ARG A 110 -13.22 4.27 14.71
CA ARG A 110 -14.05 4.97 13.71
C ARG A 110 -14.60 6.27 14.28
N ASP A 111 -15.22 6.21 15.46
CA ASP A 111 -15.81 7.35 16.18
C ASP A 111 -14.78 8.48 16.36
N ARG A 112 -13.57 8.11 16.81
CA ARG A 112 -12.46 9.06 16.96
C ARG A 112 -11.99 9.66 15.62
N LEU A 113 -12.01 8.90 14.53
CA LEU A 113 -11.60 9.39 13.21
C LEU A 113 -12.61 10.39 12.61
N VAL A 114 -13.91 10.19 12.88
CA VAL A 114 -14.98 11.06 12.35
C VAL A 114 -15.43 12.15 13.33
N GLY A 115 -14.99 12.11 14.59
CA GLY A 115 -15.27 13.12 15.61
C GLY A 115 -16.66 13.01 16.23
N THR A 116 -17.21 11.80 16.33
CA THR A 116 -18.51 11.49 16.96
C THR A 116 -18.32 10.74 18.27
#